data_AF-A0A2D9U2W4-F1
#
_entry.id   AF-A0A2D9U2W4-F1
#
_cell.length_a   1.000
_cell.length_b   1.000
_cell.length_c   1.000
_cell.angle_alpha   90.00
_cell.angle_beta   90.00
_cell.angle_gamma   90.00
#
_symmetry.space_group_name_H-M   'P 1'
#
loop_
_entity.id
_entity.type
_entity.pdbx_description
1 polymer ?
#
loop_
_entity_poly.entity_id
_entity_poly.type
_entity_poly.pdbx_seq_one_letter_code
_entity_poly.pdbx_strand_id
1 'polypeptide(L)'
;MIKEFGKFKTEEPKEFQLMIDSLSKENDYNQYFTLITWSEIEAIYELLSQDPVSPRLDVLCREHMITPFEREILEVLIKTTRAGVVERRKEIHRAAVAKSLRAMNRWKENRAIDLQIAELKRQKKTKVETEAPTSGLYDKVKSIWG
;
A
#
# COMPACT_ATOMS: atom_id res chain seq x y z
N MET A 1 -0.32 -3.12 -17.03
CA MET A 1 -0.62 -2.07 -16.04
C MET A 1 -2.03 -2.15 -15.44
N ILE A 2 -3.12 -1.72 -16.09
CA ILE A 2 -4.47 -1.73 -15.44
C ILE A 2 -4.92 -3.14 -15.05
N LYS A 3 -4.69 -4.14 -15.92
CA LYS A 3 -4.99 -5.56 -15.63
C LYS A 3 -4.15 -6.13 -14.49
N GLU A 4 -2.93 -5.63 -14.27
CA GLU A 4 -2.05 -6.10 -13.19
C GLU A 4 -2.51 -5.58 -11.84
N PHE A 5 -2.98 -4.32 -11.78
CA PHE A 5 -3.56 -3.75 -10.57
C PHE A 5 -4.82 -4.52 -10.11
N GLY A 6 -5.70 -4.87 -11.06
CA GLY A 6 -6.89 -5.68 -10.77
C GLY A 6 -6.57 -7.11 -10.33
N LYS A 7 -5.60 -7.77 -10.98
CA LYS A 7 -5.12 -9.10 -10.55
C LYS A 7 -4.54 -9.06 -9.14
N PHE A 8 -3.74 -8.04 -8.85
CA PHE A 8 -3.10 -7.89 -7.55
C PHE A 8 -4.11 -7.73 -6.39
N LYS A 9 -5.15 -6.91 -6.60
CA LYS A 9 -6.27 -6.76 -5.66
C LYS A 9 -7.02 -8.08 -5.41
N THR A 10 -7.09 -8.95 -6.41
CA THR A 10 -7.87 -10.20 -6.35
C THR A 10 -7.05 -11.37 -5.80
N GLU A 11 -5.77 -11.45 -6.15
CA GLU A 11 -4.88 -12.56 -5.81
C GLU A 11 -4.27 -12.42 -4.39
N GLU A 12 -3.97 -11.19 -3.94
CA GLU A 12 -3.29 -10.95 -2.66
C GLU A 12 -3.98 -9.85 -1.80
N PRO A 13 -5.25 -10.05 -1.40
CA PRO A 13 -6.06 -9.01 -0.74
C PRO A 13 -5.49 -8.57 0.62
N LYS A 14 -4.85 -9.48 1.36
CA LYS A 14 -4.23 -9.17 2.67
C LYS A 14 -2.98 -8.30 2.52
N GLU A 15 -2.17 -8.54 1.50
CA GLU A 15 -0.98 -7.71 1.24
C GLU A 15 -1.37 -6.32 0.76
N PHE A 16 -2.40 -6.26 -0.07
CA PHE A 16 -2.98 -5.00 -0.54
C PHE A 16 -3.48 -4.15 0.62
N GLN A 17 -4.21 -4.74 1.59
CA GLN A 17 -4.67 -4.01 2.78
C GLN A 17 -3.50 -3.53 3.65
N LEU A 18 -2.51 -4.39 3.92
CA LEU A 18 -1.33 -4.01 4.71
C LEU A 18 -0.52 -2.89 4.07
N MET A 19 -0.42 -2.89 2.74
CA MET A 19 0.20 -1.81 1.99
C MET A 19 -0.61 -0.51 2.14
N ILE A 20 -1.95 -0.58 2.03
CA ILE A 20 -2.82 0.58 2.24
C ILE A 20 -2.63 1.15 3.64
N ASP A 21 -2.62 0.30 4.66
CA ASP A 21 -2.44 0.72 6.06
C ASP A 21 -1.04 1.29 6.32
N SER A 22 -0.03 0.82 5.59
CA SER A 22 1.36 1.31 5.70
C SER A 22 1.53 2.67 5.04
N LEU A 23 1.05 2.81 3.81
CA LEU A 23 1.28 4.03 3.04
C LEU A 23 0.29 5.15 3.43
N SER A 24 -0.90 4.82 3.94
CA SER A 24 -1.84 5.82 4.51
C SER A 24 -1.25 6.58 5.70
N LYS A 25 -0.31 5.96 6.43
CA LYS A 25 0.43 6.60 7.53
C LYS A 25 1.53 7.55 7.07
N GLU A 26 1.98 7.45 5.81
CA GLU A 26 3.05 8.29 5.26
C GLU A 26 2.55 9.67 4.77
N ASN A 27 1.29 10.06 5.02
CA ASN A 27 0.68 11.36 4.70
C ASN A 27 0.65 11.77 3.21
N ASP A 28 1.39 11.09 2.32
CA ASP A 28 1.43 11.34 0.88
C ASP A 28 0.29 10.70 0.08
N TYR A 29 -0.68 10.07 0.77
CA TYR A 29 -1.89 9.46 0.19
C TYR A 29 -2.79 10.44 -0.59
N ASN A 30 -2.57 11.74 -0.41
CA ASN A 30 -3.45 12.76 -0.97
C ASN A 30 -3.15 13.13 -2.42
N GLN A 31 -2.00 12.74 -2.98
CA GLN A 31 -1.66 13.09 -4.36
C GLN A 31 -1.43 11.83 -5.21
N TYR A 32 -2.49 11.40 -5.89
CA TYR A 32 -2.48 10.40 -6.98
C TYR A 32 -2.33 8.93 -6.57
N PHE A 33 -2.87 8.54 -5.40
CA PHE A 33 -3.03 7.12 -5.05
C PHE A 33 -4.44 6.62 -5.43
N THR A 34 -4.51 5.42 -5.99
CA THR A 34 -5.77 4.77 -6.43
C THR A 34 -5.99 3.46 -5.69
N LEU A 35 -7.21 3.22 -5.23
CA LEU A 35 -7.71 1.98 -4.64
C LEU A 35 -8.60 1.19 -5.60
N ILE A 36 -9.19 1.87 -6.59
CA ILE A 36 -10.14 1.28 -7.53
C ILE A 36 -9.72 1.49 -8.99
N THR A 37 -10.14 0.54 -9.82
CA THR A 37 -9.97 0.55 -11.27
C THR A 37 -10.92 1.53 -11.94
N TRP A 38 -10.63 1.90 -13.19
CA TRP A 38 -11.51 2.78 -13.96
C TRP A 38 -12.92 2.18 -14.15
N SER A 39 -13.03 0.86 -14.34
CA SER A 39 -14.31 0.17 -14.43
C SER A 39 -15.12 0.25 -13.13
N GLU A 40 -14.47 0.22 -11.97
CA GLU A 40 -15.12 0.44 -10.68
C GLU A 40 -15.58 1.90 -10.53
N ILE A 41 -14.79 2.87 -11.02
CA ILE A 41 -15.20 4.28 -11.08
C ILE A 41 -16.44 4.43 -11.96
N GLU A 42 -16.48 3.79 -13.13
CA GLU A 42 -17.64 3.83 -14.03
C GLU A 42 -18.90 3.23 -13.37
N ALA A 43 -18.77 2.08 -12.70
CA ALA A 43 -19.87 1.46 -11.98
C ALA A 43 -20.39 2.34 -10.83
N ILE A 44 -19.49 2.95 -10.04
CA ILE A 44 -19.87 3.88 -8.97
C ILE A 44 -20.53 5.13 -9.55
N TYR A 45 -19.98 5.67 -10.64
CA TYR A 45 -20.55 6.82 -11.34
C TYR A 45 -21.96 6.53 -11.85
N GLU A 46 -22.22 5.37 -12.45
CA GLU A 46 -23.57 4.98 -12.88
C GLU A 46 -24.54 4.96 -11.68
N LEU A 47 -24.10 4.38 -10.56
CA LEU A 47 -24.88 4.28 -9.33
C LEU A 47 -25.17 5.66 -8.68
N LEU A 48 -24.21 6.59 -8.77
CA LEU A 48 -24.36 7.96 -8.25
C LEU A 48 -25.12 8.88 -9.21
N SER A 49 -25.06 8.63 -10.52
CA SER A 49 -25.79 9.43 -11.52
C SER A 49 -27.30 9.31 -11.39
N GLN A 50 -27.79 8.22 -10.77
CA GLN A 50 -29.20 8.02 -10.43
C GLN A 50 -29.67 8.88 -9.25
N ASP A 51 -28.76 9.32 -8.38
CA ASP A 51 -29.04 10.19 -7.23
C ASP A 51 -27.84 11.11 -6.92
N PRO A 52 -27.70 12.25 -7.63
CA PRO A 52 -26.52 13.12 -7.54
C PRO A 52 -26.39 13.85 -6.19
N VAL A 53 -27.46 13.89 -5.39
CA VAL A 53 -27.49 14.56 -4.07
C VAL A 53 -27.22 13.55 -2.94
N SER A 54 -27.00 12.28 -3.28
CA SER A 54 -26.82 11.22 -2.31
C SER A 54 -25.55 11.43 -1.48
N PRO A 55 -25.60 11.29 -0.14
CA PRO A 55 -24.41 11.32 0.70
C PRO A 55 -23.51 10.09 0.50
N ARG A 56 -23.86 9.18 -0.42
CA ARG A 56 -23.12 7.95 -0.74
C ARG A 56 -21.66 8.21 -1.05
N LEU A 57 -21.34 9.29 -1.77
CA LEU A 57 -19.95 9.63 -2.06
C LEU A 57 -19.15 9.98 -0.79
N ASP A 58 -19.77 10.69 0.15
CA ASP A 58 -19.18 11.00 1.45
C ASP A 58 -19.05 9.77 2.35
N VAL A 59 -19.97 8.81 2.24
CA VAL A 59 -19.89 7.52 2.95
C VAL A 59 -18.72 6.70 2.42
N LEU A 60 -18.60 6.54 1.09
CA LEU A 60 -17.49 5.81 0.47
C LEU A 60 -16.12 6.40 0.85
N CYS A 61 -16.02 7.73 0.95
CA CYS A 61 -14.79 8.39 1.38
C CYS A 61 -14.51 8.17 2.88
N ARG A 62 -15.54 8.20 3.73
CA ARG A 62 -15.41 7.98 5.19
C ARG A 62 -15.08 6.54 5.54
N GLU A 63 -15.60 5.59 4.79
CA GLU A 63 -15.31 4.16 4.92
C GLU A 63 -13.98 3.76 4.24
N HIS A 64 -13.23 4.72 3.72
CA HIS A 64 -11.97 4.49 3.00
C HIS A 64 -12.08 3.53 1.80
N MET A 65 -13.27 3.43 1.22
CA MET A 65 -13.53 2.61 0.02
C MET A 65 -13.00 3.28 -1.25
N ILE A 66 -12.91 4.61 -1.25
CA ILE A 66 -12.33 5.43 -2.31
C ILE A 66 -11.35 6.45 -1.74
N THR A 67 -10.35 6.83 -2.52
CA THR A 67 -9.40 7.88 -2.14
C THR A 67 -9.98 9.29 -2.39
N PRO A 68 -9.43 10.35 -1.75
CA PRO A 68 -9.79 11.73 -2.07
C PRO A 68 -9.60 12.07 -3.56
N PHE A 69 -8.60 11.47 -4.21
CA PHE A 69 -8.35 11.61 -5.64
C PHE A 69 -9.48 10.97 -6.49
N GLU A 70 -9.93 9.78 -6.12
CA GLU A 70 -11.03 9.09 -6.82
C GLU A 70 -12.37 9.80 -6.61
N ARG A 71 -12.58 10.36 -5.42
CA ARG A 71 -13.69 11.26 -5.15
C ARG A 71 -13.69 12.47 -6.09
N GLU A 72 -12.54 13.12 -6.28
CA GLU A 72 -12.43 14.26 -7.21
C GLU A 72 -12.82 13.85 -8.65
N ILE A 73 -12.37 12.68 -9.10
CA ILE A 73 -12.75 12.15 -10.42
C ILE A 73 -14.27 11.96 -10.49
N LEU A 74 -14.87 11.28 -9.51
CA LEU A 74 -16.31 11.01 -9.46
C LEU A 74 -17.13 12.30 -9.44
N GLU A 75 -16.74 13.30 -8.64
CA GLU A 75 -17.43 14.60 -8.60
C GLU A 75 -17.40 15.32 -9.96
N VAL A 76 -16.28 15.23 -10.68
CA VAL A 76 -16.15 15.83 -12.01
C VAL A 76 -17.02 15.09 -13.03
N LEU A 77 -17.05 13.75 -12.97
CA LEU A 77 -17.88 12.93 -13.85
C LEU A 77 -19.38 13.19 -13.62
N ILE A 78 -19.81 13.34 -12.36
CA ILE A 78 -21.20 13.70 -12.01
C ILE A 78 -21.57 15.09 -12.55
N LYS A 79 -20.66 16.07 -12.45
CA LYS A 79 -20.90 17.45 -12.91
C LYS A 79 -20.79 17.62 -14.42
N THR A 80 -20.07 16.75 -15.13
CA THR A 80 -19.77 16.94 -16.55
C THR A 80 -19.56 15.63 -17.28
N THR A 81 -20.41 15.37 -18.28
CA THR A 81 -20.35 14.19 -19.15
C THR A 81 -19.68 14.45 -20.50
N ARG A 82 -19.00 15.59 -20.66
CA ARG A 82 -18.28 15.93 -21.89
C ARG A 82 -17.19 14.89 -22.16
N ALA A 83 -17.25 14.21 -23.30
CA ALA A 83 -16.32 13.13 -23.65
C ALA A 83 -14.84 13.51 -23.50
N GLY A 84 -14.45 14.73 -23.88
CA GLY A 84 -13.07 15.20 -23.73
C GLY A 84 -12.61 15.37 -22.26
N VAL A 85 -13.53 15.68 -21.34
CA VAL A 85 -13.23 15.76 -19.91
C VAL A 85 -13.09 14.35 -19.32
N VAL A 86 -13.96 13.43 -19.73
CA VAL A 86 -13.93 12.03 -19.30
C VAL A 86 -12.61 11.36 -19.70
N GLU A 87 -12.20 11.49 -20.97
CA GLU A 87 -10.93 10.92 -21.43
C GLU A 87 -9.72 11.53 -20.72
N ARG A 88 -9.72 12.84 -20.46
CA ARG A 88 -8.64 13.46 -19.68
C ARG A 88 -8.56 12.93 -18.25
N ARG A 89 -9.71 12.70 -17.60
CA ARG A 89 -9.76 12.10 -16.25
C ARG A 89 -9.32 10.64 -16.26
N LYS A 90 -9.63 9.91 -17.32
CA LYS A 90 -9.15 8.54 -17.54
C LYS A 90 -7.64 8.46 -17.72
N GLU A 91 -7.03 9.40 -18.44
CA GLU A 91 -5.57 9.52 -18.55
C GLU A 91 -4.91 9.83 -17.21
N ILE A 92 -5.47 10.77 -16.45
CA ILE A 92 -5.00 11.10 -15.10
C ILE A 92 -5.10 9.88 -14.17
N HIS A 93 -6.20 9.13 -14.23
CA HIS A 93 -6.36 7.88 -13.47
C HIS A 93 -5.31 6.83 -13.86
N ARG A 94 -5.02 6.65 -15.15
CA ARG A 94 -3.95 5.73 -15.61
C ARG A 94 -2.58 6.09 -15.04
N ALA A 95 -2.25 7.38 -15.00
CA ALA A 95 -0.99 7.84 -14.41
C ALA A 95 -0.94 7.55 -12.89
N ALA A 96 -2.06 7.75 -12.19
CA ALA A 96 -2.20 7.45 -10.77
C ALA A 96 -2.10 5.94 -10.48
N VAL A 97 -2.69 5.09 -11.33
CA VAL A 97 -2.53 3.62 -11.26
C VAL A 97 -1.07 3.22 -11.42
N ALA A 98 -0.36 3.79 -12.41
CA ALA A 98 1.05 3.50 -12.62
C ALA A 98 1.91 3.93 -11.41
N LYS A 99 1.60 5.08 -10.79
CA LYS A 99 2.26 5.54 -9.57
C LYS A 99 1.98 4.60 -8.39
N SER A 100 0.74 4.18 -8.22
CA SER A 100 0.31 3.25 -7.16
C SER A 100 1.00 1.90 -7.30
N LEU A 101 1.11 1.36 -8.52
CA LEU A 101 1.87 0.13 -8.81
C LEU A 101 3.35 0.26 -8.46
N ARG A 102 4.00 1.40 -8.75
CA ARG A 102 5.40 1.62 -8.38
C ARG A 102 5.58 1.71 -6.87
N ALA A 103 4.68 2.40 -6.18
CA ALA A 103 4.70 2.48 -4.71
C ALA A 103 4.53 1.09 -4.08
N MET A 104 3.62 0.28 -4.63
CA MET A 104 3.40 -1.10 -4.21
C MET A 104 4.63 -1.98 -4.41
N ASN A 105 5.28 -1.91 -5.57
CA ASN A 105 6.51 -2.67 -5.83
C ASN A 105 7.62 -2.29 -4.85
N ARG A 106 7.81 -0.98 -4.62
CA ARG A 106 8.78 -0.49 -3.63
C ARG A 106 8.46 -0.96 -2.21
N TRP A 107 7.18 -0.97 -1.83
CA TRP A 107 6.76 -1.49 -0.53
C TRP A 107 7.06 -2.99 -0.38
N LYS A 108 6.82 -3.79 -1.43
CA LYS A 108 7.18 -5.22 -1.44
C LYS A 108 8.68 -5.44 -1.27
N GLU A 109 9.49 -4.68 -2.00
CA GLU A 109 10.95 -4.73 -1.90
C GLU A 109 11.43 -4.37 -0.48
N ASN A 110 10.90 -3.29 0.09
CA ASN A 110 11.22 -2.87 1.46
C ASN A 110 10.81 -3.93 2.49
N ARG A 111 9.63 -4.54 2.34
CA ARG A 111 9.17 -5.61 3.24
C ARG A 111 10.06 -6.85 3.15
N ALA A 112 10.55 -7.21 1.96
CA ALA A 112 11.49 -8.30 1.79
C ALA A 112 12.82 -8.01 2.52
N ILE A 113 13.30 -6.77 2.44
CA ILE A 113 14.49 -6.31 3.17
C ILE A 113 14.24 -6.37 4.68
N ASP A 114 13.10 -5.90 5.18
CA ASP A 114 12.76 -5.93 6.60
C ASP A 114 12.70 -7.36 7.16
N LEU A 115 12.16 -8.30 6.38
CA LEU A 115 12.16 -9.73 6.73
C LEU A 115 13.59 -10.30 6.78
N GLN A 116 14.46 -9.93 5.83
CA GLN A 116 15.88 -10.33 5.86
C GLN A 116 16.59 -9.74 7.08
N ILE A 117 16.33 -8.48 7.43
CA ILE A 117 16.88 -7.84 8.63
C ILE A 117 16.37 -8.55 9.89
N ALA A 118 15.09 -8.90 9.95
CA ALA A 118 14.51 -9.63 11.08
C ALA A 118 15.15 -11.02 11.23
N GLU A 119 15.36 -11.74 10.13
CA GLU A 119 16.02 -13.04 10.13
C GLU A 119 17.50 -12.94 10.53
N LEU A 120 18.24 -11.93 10.03
CA LEU A 120 19.62 -11.66 10.47
C LEU A 120 19.70 -11.28 11.95
N LYS A 121 18.74 -10.48 12.46
CA LYS A 121 18.64 -10.16 13.89
C LYS A 121 18.33 -11.40 14.73
N ARG A 122 17.44 -12.27 14.26
CA ARG A 122 17.15 -13.56 14.89
C ARG A 122 18.40 -14.41 14.93
N GLN A 123 19.10 -14.61 13.81
CA GLN A 123 20.33 -15.39 13.74
C GLN A 123 21.45 -14.81 14.61
N LYS A 124 21.59 -13.48 14.70
CA LYS A 124 22.51 -12.84 15.63
C LYS A 124 22.14 -13.14 17.08
N LYS A 125 20.85 -13.09 17.43
CA LYS A 125 20.36 -13.44 18.77
C LYS A 125 20.60 -14.92 19.08
N THR A 126 20.34 -15.83 18.14
CA THR A 126 20.62 -17.26 18.32
C THR A 126 22.11 -17.53 18.46
N LYS A 127 22.98 -16.89 17.64
CA LYS A 127 24.45 -17.03 17.77
C LYS A 127 24.95 -16.51 19.12
N VAL A 128 24.38 -15.42 19.64
CA VAL A 128 24.72 -14.88 20.97
C VAL A 128 24.23 -15.81 22.10
N GLU A 129 23.13 -16.53 21.92
CA GLU A 129 22.68 -17.55 22.87
C GLU A 129 23.52 -18.84 22.80
N THR A 130 24.08 -19.19 21.63
CA THR A 130 25.05 -20.30 21.51
C THR A 130 26.47 -19.91 21.93
N GLU A 131 26.79 -18.61 21.98
CA GLU A 131 28.08 -18.06 22.38
C GLU A 131 27.98 -17.32 23.74
N ALA A 132 27.46 -18.01 24.76
CA ALA A 132 27.62 -17.60 26.15
C ALA A 132 27.83 -18.83 27.04
N PRO A 133 28.84 -18.82 27.93
CA PRO A 133 30.26 -18.63 27.69
C PRO A 133 30.98 -19.99 27.84
N THR A 134 31.70 -20.43 26.82
CA THR A 134 32.80 -21.38 27.00
C THR A 134 33.82 -20.70 27.91
N SER A 135 33.92 -21.16 29.16
CA SER A 135 35.06 -21.02 30.10
C SER A 135 36.32 -20.39 29.46
N GLY A 136 36.30 -19.06 29.35
CA GLY A 136 37.10 -18.37 28.35
C GLY A 136 38.33 -17.75 28.97
N LEU A 137 39.48 -18.42 28.86
CA LEU A 137 40.85 -17.96 29.17
C LEU A 137 41.14 -17.44 30.59
N TYR A 138 40.22 -16.73 31.24
CA TYR A 138 40.38 -16.13 32.57
C TYR A 138 40.58 -17.20 33.65
N ASP A 139 39.82 -18.30 33.60
CA ASP A 139 40.00 -19.43 34.51
C ASP A 139 41.32 -20.16 34.29
N LYS A 140 41.80 -20.22 33.04
CA LYS A 140 43.12 -20.80 32.70
C LYS A 140 44.29 -19.93 33.17
N VAL A 141 44.15 -18.61 33.19
CA VAL A 141 45.20 -17.71 33.68
C VAL A 141 45.24 -17.70 35.21
N LYS A 142 44.08 -17.77 35.87
CA LYS A 142 43.99 -17.80 37.34
C LYS A 142 44.60 -19.06 37.97
N SER A 143 44.59 -20.20 37.27
CA SER A 143 45.20 -21.44 37.76
C SER A 143 46.73 -21.50 37.63
N ILE A 144 47.36 -20.56 36.92
CA ILE A 144 48.83 -20.48 36.76
C ILE A 144 49.44 -19.61 37.87
N TRP A 145 48.63 -18.75 38.51
CA TRP A 145 49.07 -17.78 39.51
C TRP A 145 48.53 -18.05 40.92
N GLY A 146 47.77 -19.14 41.12
CA GLY A 146 47.19 -19.55 42.39
C GLY A 146 47.80 -20.84 42.91
#